data_AF-A0A410PK25-F1
#
_entry.id   AF-A0A410PK25-F1
#
_cell.length_a   1.000
_cell.length_b   1.000
_cell.length_c   1.000
_cell.angle_alpha   90.00
_cell.angle_beta   90.00
_cell.angle_gamma   90.00
#
_symmetry.space_group_name_H-M   'P 1'
#
loop_
_entity.id
_entity.type
_entity.pdbx_description
1 polymer ?
#
loop_
_entity_poly.entity_id
_entity_poly.type
_entity_poly.pdbx_seq_one_letter_code
_entity_poly.pdbx_strand_id
1 'polypeptide(L)'
;MYLYENNPELYARDILLSLNLTPPVDIFKVCETYDLKVNYENIKSAEALLIVSKGKKNIIINNRKILYIPRQRFSIAHEVGHFFIPWHSNMCT
;
A
#
# COMPACT_ATOMS: atom_id res chain seq x y z
N MET A 1 -15.22 -5.60 15.15
CA MET A 1 -15.02 -6.84 14.38
C MET A 1 -15.19 -6.52 12.93
N TYR A 2 -14.16 -6.67 12.11
CA TYR A 2 -14.26 -6.39 10.68
C TYR A 2 -14.93 -7.58 9.99
N LEU A 3 -15.85 -7.33 9.06
CA LEU A 3 -16.61 -8.38 8.35
C LEU A 3 -15.71 -9.43 7.66
N TYR A 4 -14.46 -9.06 7.38
CA TYR A 4 -13.48 -9.87 6.66
C TYR A 4 -12.20 -10.17 7.46
N GLU A 5 -12.24 -10.05 8.79
CA GLU A 5 -11.07 -10.21 9.65
C GLU A 5 -10.35 -11.56 9.43
N ASN A 6 -11.10 -12.63 9.18
CA ASN A 6 -10.57 -13.97 8.93
C ASN A 6 -10.34 -14.30 7.44
N ASN A 7 -10.59 -13.35 6.52
CA ASN A 7 -10.43 -13.59 5.08
C ASN A 7 -10.02 -12.32 4.30
N PRO A 8 -8.77 -11.83 4.48
CA PRO A 8 -8.28 -10.64 3.79
C PRO A 8 -8.19 -10.82 2.27
N GLU A 9 -8.04 -12.05 1.78
CA GLU A 9 -8.03 -12.36 0.34
C GLU A 9 -9.38 -12.05 -0.31
N LEU A 10 -10.49 -12.48 0.29
CA LEU A 10 -11.83 -12.16 -0.21
C LEU A 10 -12.07 -10.65 -0.24
N TYR A 11 -11.67 -9.94 0.81
CA TYR A 11 -11.80 -8.49 0.83
C TYR A 11 -10.94 -7.81 -0.25
N ALA A 12 -9.69 -8.25 -0.44
CA ALA A 12 -8.85 -7.75 -1.52
C ALA A 12 -9.49 -7.98 -2.90
N ARG A 13 -10.14 -9.13 -3.11
CA ARG A 13 -10.88 -9.43 -4.35
C ARG A 13 -12.07 -8.48 -4.54
N ASP A 14 -12.83 -8.21 -3.49
CA ASP A 14 -13.97 -7.28 -3.54
C ASP A 14 -13.50 -5.84 -3.83
N ILE A 15 -12.34 -5.43 -3.30
CA ILE A 15 -11.70 -4.15 -3.64
C ILE A 15 -11.31 -4.12 -5.13
N LEU A 16 -10.66 -5.16 -5.65
CA LEU A 16 -10.30 -5.20 -7.08
C LEU A 16 -11.52 -5.06 -7.99
N LEU A 17 -12.62 -5.75 -7.65
CA LEU A 17 -13.88 -5.69 -8.40
C LEU A 17 -14.54 -4.31 -8.29
N SER A 18 -14.67 -3.76 -7.08
CA SER A 18 -15.31 -2.46 -6.85
C SER A 18 -14.55 -1.29 -7.50
N LEU A 19 -13.23 -1.41 -7.60
CA LEU A 19 -12.38 -0.40 -8.25
C LEU A 19 -12.12 -0.68 -9.73
N ASN A 20 -12.69 -1.76 -10.26
CA ASN A 20 -12.52 -2.21 -11.64
C ASN A 20 -11.04 -2.28 -12.05
N LEU A 21 -10.18 -2.77 -11.16
CA LEU A 21 -8.74 -2.87 -11.37
C LEU A 21 -8.40 -4.18 -12.10
N THR A 22 -7.80 -4.07 -13.27
CA THR A 22 -7.30 -5.21 -14.06
C THR A 22 -5.79 -5.15 -14.21
N PRO A 23 -5.05 -6.24 -13.96
CA PRO A 23 -3.62 -6.27 -14.24
C PRO A 23 -3.28 -6.00 -15.72
N PRO A 24 -2.18 -5.29 -16.01
CA PRO A 24 -1.28 -4.65 -15.05
C PRO A 24 -1.92 -3.41 -14.39
N VAL A 25 -1.91 -3.35 -13.06
CA VAL A 25 -2.47 -2.23 -12.31
C VAL A 25 -1.48 -1.06 -12.29
N ASP A 26 -1.96 0.13 -12.61
CA ASP A 26 -1.22 1.37 -12.38
C ASP A 26 -1.39 1.82 -10.93
N ILE A 27 -0.42 1.40 -10.09
CA ILE A 27 -0.49 1.69 -8.66
C ILE A 27 -0.42 3.19 -8.34
N PHE A 28 0.25 3.99 -9.18
CA PHE A 28 0.35 5.43 -8.95
C PHE A 28 -0.99 6.11 -9.17
N LYS A 29 -1.78 5.65 -10.14
CA LYS A 29 -3.16 6.12 -10.35
C LYS A 29 -4.07 5.78 -9.19
N VAL A 30 -3.90 4.59 -8.60
CA VAL A 30 -4.60 4.25 -7.34
C VAL A 30 -4.18 5.21 -6.24
N CYS A 31 -2.88 5.44 -6.06
CA CYS A 31 -2.40 6.40 -5.05
C CYS A 31 -3.01 7.80 -5.23
N GLU A 32 -3.04 8.32 -6.47
CA GLU A 32 -3.63 9.63 -6.79
C GLU A 32 -5.13 9.68 -6.45
N THR A 33 -5.89 8.65 -6.85
CA THR A 33 -7.34 8.55 -6.61
C THR A 33 -7.69 8.60 -5.12
N TYR A 34 -6.82 8.06 -4.27
CA TYR A 34 -7.03 7.97 -2.82
C TYR A 34 -6.28 9.03 -1.99
N ASP A 35 -5.64 10.01 -2.65
CA ASP A 35 -4.77 11.03 -2.03
C ASP A 35 -3.67 10.41 -1.14
N LEU A 36 -3.05 9.34 -1.65
CA LEU A 36 -1.88 8.70 -1.07
C LEU A 36 -0.63 9.31 -1.70
N LYS A 37 0.10 10.13 -0.95
CA LYS A 37 1.33 10.76 -1.46
C LYS A 37 2.51 9.81 -1.34
N VAL A 38 3.15 9.50 -2.46
CA VAL A 38 4.38 8.70 -2.48
C VAL A 38 5.59 9.62 -2.36
N ASN A 39 6.38 9.43 -1.31
CA ASN A 39 7.60 10.17 -1.03
C ASN A 39 8.80 9.21 -1.00
N TYR A 40 9.98 9.72 -1.30
CA TYR A 40 11.22 8.94 -1.31
C TYR A 40 12.17 9.49 -0.26
N GLU A 41 12.43 8.71 0.80
CA GLU A 41 13.27 9.14 1.92
C GLU A 41 14.21 8.03 2.40
N ASN A 42 15.19 8.41 3.22
CA ASN A 42 16.11 7.49 3.87
C ASN A 42 15.56 7.03 5.22
N ILE A 43 14.78 5.94 5.21
CA ILE A 43 14.29 5.30 6.44
C ILE A 43 15.23 4.15 6.87
N LYS A 44 15.29 3.85 8.18
CA LYS A 44 16.26 2.88 8.72
C LYS A 44 15.79 1.43 8.62
N SER A 45 14.56 1.16 9.06
CA SER A 45 14.09 -0.20 9.32
C SER A 45 13.44 -0.87 8.11
N ALA A 46 12.60 -0.17 7.36
CA ALA A 46 11.75 -0.79 6.34
C ALA A 46 12.14 -0.44 4.89
N GLU A 47 11.58 -1.21 3.96
CA GLU A 47 11.59 -0.95 2.52
C GLU A 47 10.58 0.16 2.15
N ALA A 48 9.40 0.13 2.76
CA ALA A 48 8.38 1.15 2.63
C ALA A 48 7.61 1.31 3.95
N LEU A 49 6.85 2.40 4.07
CA LEU A 49 5.99 2.65 5.23
C LEU A 49 4.78 3.51 4.85
N LEU A 50 3.58 3.08 5.21
CA LEU A 50 2.38 3.90 5.23
C LEU A 50 2.26 4.71 6.55
N ILE A 51 2.10 6.03 6.42
CA ILE A 51 1.79 6.94 7.52
C ILE A 51 0.45 7.62 7.26
N VAL A 52 -0.55 7.30 8.09
CA VAL A 52 -1.85 7.98 8.10
C VAL A 52 -1.93 8.81 9.38
N SER A 53 -1.91 10.13 9.25
CA SER A 53 -1.94 11.04 10.40
C SER A 53 -2.55 12.39 10.04
N LYS A 54 -3.41 12.93 10.92
CA LYS A 54 -4.06 14.24 10.77
C LYS A 54 -4.71 14.43 9.38
N GLY A 55 -5.39 13.40 8.88
CA GLY A 55 -6.05 13.41 7.57
C GLY A 55 -5.10 13.28 6.36
N LYS A 56 -3.78 13.23 6.56
CA LYS A 56 -2.79 13.02 5.49
C LYS A 56 -2.42 11.54 5.41
N LYS A 57 -2.22 11.04 4.19
CA LYS A 57 -1.80 9.67 3.93
C LYS A 57 -0.54 9.70 3.06
N ASN A 58 0.57 9.21 3.60
CA ASN A 58 1.86 9.22 2.91
C ASN A 58 2.44 7.81 2.88
N ILE A 59 2.93 7.41 1.72
CA ILE A 59 3.74 6.20 1.53
C ILE A 59 5.18 6.68 1.38
N ILE A 60 6.07 6.21 2.25
CA ILE A 60 7.50 6.52 2.18
C ILE A 60 8.23 5.31 1.61
N ILE A 61 8.94 5.48 0.51
CA ILE A 61 9.81 4.45 -0.08
C ILE A 61 11.26 4.70 0.31
N ASN A 62 11.93 3.66 0.78
CA ASN A 62 13.35 3.70 1.13
C ASN A 62 14.22 3.71 -0.12
N ASN A 63 14.65 4.89 -0.54
CA ASN A 63 15.43 5.05 -1.77
C ASN A 63 16.83 4.41 -1.71
N ARG A 64 17.35 4.08 -0.52
CA ARG A 64 18.62 3.35 -0.33
C ARG A 64 18.45 1.84 -0.44
N LYS A 65 17.33 1.29 0.03
CA LYS A 65 17.09 -0.15 0.00
C LYS A 65 16.48 -0.63 -1.32
N ILE A 66 15.69 0.21 -1.99
CA ILE A 66 14.95 -0.19 -3.19
C ILE A 66 15.32 0.67 -4.40
N LEU A 67 16.36 0.25 -5.12
CA LEU A 67 16.76 0.89 -6.39
C LEU A 67 15.99 0.31 -7.60
N TYR A 68 15.48 -0.91 -7.47
CA TYR A 68 14.80 -1.61 -8.56
C TYR A 68 13.33 -1.19 -8.68
N ILE A 69 12.93 -0.60 -9.81
CA ILE A 69 11.60 0.00 -10.01
C ILE A 69 10.44 -1.00 -9.79
N PRO A 70 10.48 -2.24 -10.30
CA PRO A 70 9.40 -3.21 -10.01
C PRO A 70 9.25 -3.52 -8.53
N ARG A 71 10.34 -3.52 -7.74
CA ARG A 71 10.27 -3.68 -6.29
C ARG A 71 9.65 -2.45 -5.64
N GLN A 72 9.95 -1.23 -6.10
CA GLN A 72 9.26 -0.03 -5.61
C GLN A 72 7.76 -0.10 -5.87
N ARG A 73 7.35 -0.50 -7.08
CA ARG A 73 5.92 -0.67 -7.44
C ARG A 73 5.24 -1.70 -6.54
N PHE A 74 5.91 -2.81 -6.27
CA PHE A 74 5.41 -3.83 -5.34
C PHE A 74 5.27 -3.28 -3.92
N SER A 75 6.28 -2.58 -3.40
CA SER A 75 6.23 -2.01 -2.05
C SER A 75 5.14 -0.94 -1.92
N ILE A 76 4.94 -0.09 -2.93
CA ILE A 76 3.81 0.86 -2.95
C ILE A 76 2.49 0.10 -2.92
N ALA A 77 2.33 -0.95 -3.75
CA ALA A 77 1.11 -1.75 -3.77
C ALA A 77 0.83 -2.45 -2.43
N HIS A 78 1.88 -2.89 -1.75
CA HIS A 78 1.80 -3.47 -0.41
C HIS A 78 1.27 -2.45 0.61
N GLU A 79 1.84 -1.25 0.65
CA GLU A 79 1.37 -0.18 1.56
C GLU A 79 -0.05 0.30 1.22
N VAL A 80 -0.42 0.34 -0.07
CA VAL A 80 -1.82 0.58 -0.50
C VAL A 80 -2.74 -0.51 0.05
N GLY A 81 -2.29 -1.77 0.08
CA GLY A 81 -3.01 -2.86 0.74
C GLY A 81 -3.29 -2.57 2.22
N HIS A 82 -2.30 -2.09 2.97
CA HIS A 82 -2.49 -1.69 4.37
C HIS A 82 -3.47 -0.52 4.55
N PHE A 83 -3.58 0.37 3.56
CA PHE A 83 -4.61 1.42 3.58
C PHE A 83 -6.03 0.86 3.47
N PHE A 84 -6.25 -0.14 2.62
CA PHE A 84 -7.58 -0.76 2.47
C PHE A 84 -7.91 -1.78 3.56
N ILE A 85 -6.89 -2.45 4.11
CA ILE A 85 -7.03 -3.54 5.08
C ILE A 85 -6.23 -3.19 6.36
N PRO A 86 -6.62 -2.15 7.12
CA PRO A 86 -5.83 -1.64 8.24
C PRO A 86 -5.69 -2.62 9.42
N TRP A 87 -6.57 -3.62 9.51
CA TRP A 87 -6.46 -4.71 10.49
C TRP A 87 -5.49 -5.81 10.08
N HIS A 88 -5.07 -5.84 8.81
CA HIS A 88 -4.07 -6.78 8.34
C HIS A 88 -2.68 -6.25 8.67
N SER A 89 -2.33 -6.37 9.94
CA SER A 89 -1.00 -6.10 10.48
C SER A 89 -0.15 -7.37 10.42
N ASN A 90 0.20 -7.83 9.22
CA ASN A 90 1.42 -8.61 9.10
C ASN A 90 2.56 -7.64 9.31
N MET A 91 3.14 -7.63 10.51
CA MET A 91 4.44 -7.04 10.73
C MET A 91 5.42 -7.78 9.81
N CYS A 92 5.70 -7.23 8.64
CA CYS A 92 6.82 -7.67 7.83
C CYS A 92 8.10 -7.20 8.53
N THR A 93 8.56 -8.00 9.48
CA THR A 93 9.91 -7.93 10.08
C THR A 93 10.97 -8.28 9.06
#